data_AF-A0AAJ1R8S5-F1
#
_entry.id   AF-A0AAJ1R8S5-F1
#
_cell.length_a   1.000
_cell.length_b   1.000
_cell.length_c   1.000
_cell.angle_alpha   90.00
_cell.angle_beta   90.00
_cell.angle_gamma   90.00
#
_symmetry.space_group_name_H-M   'P 1'
#
loop_
_entity.id
_entity.type
_entity.pdbx_description
1 polymer ?
#
loop_
_entity_poly.entity_id
_entity_poly.type
_entity_poly.pdbx_seq_one_letter_code
_entity_poly.pdbx_strand_id
1 'polypeptide(L)' 'MKEEKKYQKSGIRQLKVHQKYILRPYHRYVVFPEIRLCGKWLQETGFHCGQSVLVCHKKNKIIITLNKEMNSDQ' A
#
# COMPACT_ATOMS: atom_id res chain seq x y z
N MET A 1 30.54 6.50 -5.63
CA MET A 1 29.87 5.19 -5.49
C MET A 1 28.78 5.37 -4.44
N LYS A 2 27.50 5.32 -4.81
CA LYS A 2 26.41 5.47 -3.83
C LYS A 2 26.25 4.14 -3.10
N GLU A 3 26.58 4.13 -1.82
CA GLU A 3 26.38 2.97 -0.94
C GLU A 3 24.89 2.57 -0.97
N GLU A 4 24.61 1.39 -1.49
CA GLU A 4 23.32 0.74 -1.31
C GLU A 4 23.18 0.41 0.17
N LYS A 5 22.47 1.27 0.91
CA LYS A 5 22.10 0.99 2.30
C LYS A 5 21.24 -0.27 2.32
N LYS A 6 21.84 -1.39 2.74
CA LYS A 6 21.16 -2.66 3.06
C LYS A 6 20.08 -2.38 4.10
N TYR A 7 18.85 -2.15 3.66
CA TYR A 7 17.71 -1.96 4.54
C TYR A 7 17.29 -3.32 5.12
N GLN A 8 17.92 -3.70 6.23
CA GLN A 8 17.39 -4.75 7.10
C GLN A 8 16.57 -4.09 8.20
N LYS A 9 15.28 -3.89 7.94
CA LYS A 9 14.31 -3.67 9.02
C LYS A 9 13.01 -4.38 8.68
N SER A 10 13.01 -5.70 8.84
CA SER A 10 11.77 -6.44 8.98
C SER A 10 11.13 -6.02 10.30
N GLY A 11 9.89 -5.55 10.23
CA GLY A 11 9.14 -5.10 11.39
C GLY A 11 7.68 -5.40 11.19
N ILE A 12 7.01 -5.88 12.24
CA ILE A 12 5.57 -6.06 12.24
C ILE A 12 4.94 -4.75 12.68
N ARG A 13 3.95 -4.26 11.92
CA ARG A 13 3.16 -3.09 12.28
C ARG A 13 1.72 -3.50 12.47
N GLN A 14 1.17 -3.19 13.64
CA GLN A 14 -0.25 -3.33 13.90
C GLN A 14 -0.95 -2.06 13.46
N LEU A 15 -1.98 -2.20 12.63
CA LEU A 15 -2.78 -1.10 12.11
C LEU A 15 -4.24 -1.30 12.47
N LYS A 16 -4.96 -0.20 12.65
CA LYS A 16 -6.41 -0.21 12.82
C LYS A 16 -7.08 -0.22 11.44
N VAL A 17 -8.14 -1.00 11.30
CA VAL A 17 -9.06 -0.89 10.16
C VAL A 17 -9.98 0.29 10.45
N HIS A 18 -9.94 1.30 9.58
CA HIS A 18 -10.75 2.50 9.68
C HIS A 18 -12.04 2.36 8.88
N GLN A 19 -13.04 3.17 9.23
CA GLN A 19 -14.24 3.33 8.42
C GLN A 19 -13.98 4.37 7.33
N LYS A 20 -14.35 4.05 6.09
CA LYS A 20 -14.36 4.95 4.95
C LYS A 20 -15.78 5.16 4.47
N TYR A 21 -16.20 6.42 4.50
CA TYR A 21 -17.47 6.86 3.93
C TYR A 21 -17.28 7.07 2.44
N ILE A 22 -18.05 6.34 1.63
CA ILE A 22 -18.07 6.50 0.17
C ILE A 22 -19.42 7.10 -0.21
N LEU A 23 -19.36 8.25 -0.88
CA LEU A 23 -20.53 8.93 -1.41
C LEU A 23 -21.11 8.11 -2.57
N ARG A 24 -22.44 7.99 -2.58
CA ARG A 24 -23.23 7.40 -3.67
C ARG A 24 -24.15 8.46 -4.27
N PRO A 25 -24.69 8.22 -5.48
CA PRO A 25 -25.74 9.06 -6.05
C PRO A 25 -26.91 9.24 -5.07
N TYR A 26 -27.62 10.36 -5.19
CA TYR A 26 -28.78 10.71 -4.37
C TYR A 26 -28.48 10.86 -2.86
N HIS A 27 -27.32 11.42 -2.51
CA HIS A 27 -26.93 11.73 -1.13
C HIS A 27 -26.90 10.52 -0.17
N ARG A 28 -26.70 9.32 -0.71
CA ARG A 28 -26.55 8.11 0.10
C ARG A 28 -25.08 7.90 0.44
N TYR A 29 -24.82 7.42 1.65
CA TYR A 29 -23.48 7.06 2.11
C TYR A 29 -23.42 5.57 2.39
N VAL A 30 -22.29 4.96 2.04
CA VAL A 30 -21.97 3.59 2.43
C VAL A 30 -20.63 3.58 3.15
N VAL A 31 -20.52 2.72 4.17
CA VAL A 31 -19.32 2.60 5.00
C VAL A 31 -18.59 1.32 4.62
N PHE A 32 -17.31 1.45 4.29
CA PHE A 32 -16.43 0.33 3.98
C PHE A 32 -15.18 0.34 4.87
N PRO A 33 -14.55 -0.83 5.10
CA PRO A 33 -13.27 -0.90 5.80
C PRO A 33 -12.12 -0.32 4.95
N GLU A 34 -11.22 0.43 5.57
CA GLU A 34 -10.02 1.01 4.97
C GLU A 34 -8.79 0.74 5.83
N ILE A 35 -7.73 0.23 5.20
CA ILE A 35 -6.39 0.09 5.80
C ILE A 35 -5.51 1.19 5.20
N ARG A 36 -4.85 1.98 6.06
CA ARG A 36 -3.97 3.07 5.63
C ARG A 36 -2.51 2.69 5.88
N LEU A 37 -1.74 2.57 4.81
CA LEU A 37 -0.29 2.44 4.85
C LEU A 37 0.32 3.80 4.49
N CYS A 38 1.03 4.43 5.43
CA CYS A 38 1.71 5.70 5.18
C CYS A 38 2.95 5.87 6.07
N GLY A 39 3.88 6.70 5.62
CA GLY A 39 5.07 7.11 6.38
C GLY A 39 6.40 6.65 5.76
N LYS A 40 7.50 7.13 6.34
CA LYS A 40 8.87 6.88 5.86
C LYS A 40 9.18 5.39 5.71
N TRP A 41 8.66 4.55 6.61
CA TRP A 41 8.85 3.11 6.55
C TRP A 41 8.32 2.49 5.25
N LEU A 42 7.21 3.00 4.71
CA LEU A 42 6.60 2.47 3.49
C LEU A 42 7.47 2.85 2.28
N GLN A 43 7.96 4.08 2.26
CA GLN A 43 8.92 4.55 1.26
C GLN A 43 10.24 3.76 1.32
N GLU A 44 10.78 3.54 2.52
CA GLU A 44 12.00 2.76 2.75
C GLU A 44 11.84 1.29 2.35
N THR A 45 10.62 0.73 2.43
CA THR A 45 10.32 -0.62 1.91
C THR A 45 10.21 -0.69 0.38
N GLY A 46 10.33 0.43 -0.33
CA GLY A 46 10.34 0.50 -1.78
C GLY A 46 9.03 0.96 -2.43
N PHE A 47 7.99 1.27 -1.64
CA PHE A 47 6.72 1.79 -2.15
C PHE A 47 6.77 3.31 -2.26
N HIS A 48 6.92 3.81 -3.48
CA HIS A 48 7.01 5.23 -3.79
C HIS A 48 5.71 5.77 -4.41
N CYS A 49 5.48 7.07 -4.27
CA CYS A 49 4.35 7.75 -4.90
C CYS A 49 4.41 7.61 -6.43
N GLY A 50 3.27 7.38 -7.06
CA GLY A 50 3.17 7.19 -8.52
C GLY A 50 3.40 5.74 -8.99
N GLN A 51 3.84 4.83 -8.11
CA GLN A 51 3.99 3.42 -8.47
C GLN A 51 2.67 2.68 -8.39
N SER A 52 2.50 1.69 -9.28
CA SER A 52 1.39 0.75 -9.24
C SER A 52 1.73 -0.46 -8.36
N VAL A 53 0.75 -0.91 -7.58
CA VAL A 53 0.87 -2.08 -6.71
C VAL A 53 -0.14 -3.16 -7.11
N LEU A 54 0.27 -4.41 -6.99
CA LEU A 54 -0.60 -5.57 -7.11
C LEU A 54 -1.12 -5.94 -5.72
N VAL A 55 -2.44 -6.09 -5.60
CA VAL A 55 -3.12 -6.45 -4.36
C VAL A 55 -3.84 -7.78 -4.55
N CYS A 56 -3.24 -8.85 -4.05
CA CYS A 56 -3.84 -10.18 -4.03
C CYS A 56 -4.53 -10.40 -2.68
N HIS A 57 -5.73 -10.97 -2.69
CA HIS A 57 -6.49 -11.23 -1.46
C HIS A 57 -6.97 -12.70 -1.38
N LYS A 58 -6.99 -13.22 -0.16
CA LYS A 58 -7.62 -14.49 0.24
C LYS A 58 -8.38 -14.25 1.54
N LYS A 59 -9.12 -15.24 2.02
CA LYS A 59 -9.78 -15.16 3.34
C LYS A 59 -8.75 -14.76 4.41
N ASN A 60 -9.00 -13.64 5.09
CA ASN A 60 -8.16 -13.06 6.16
C ASN A 60 -6.70 -12.75 5.78
N LYS A 61 -6.36 -12.67 4.48
CA LYS A 61 -4.99 -12.38 4.03
C LYS A 61 -4.99 -11.46 2.84
N ILE A 62 -4.22 -10.37 2.93
CA ILE A 62 -3.94 -9.46 1.82
C ILE A 62 -2.43 -9.47 1.60
N ILE A 63 -2.02 -9.61 0.35
CA ILE A 63 -0.62 -9.56 -0.09
C ILE A 63 -0.51 -8.38 -1.05
N ILE A 64 0.34 -7.42 -0.71
CA ILE A 64 0.60 -6.24 -1.52
C ILE A 64 2.03 -6.35 -2.04
N THR A 65 2.19 -6.31 -3.36
CA THR A 65 3.50 -6.38 -4.02
C THR A 65 3.63 -5.25 -5.03
N LEU A 66 4.84 -4.76 -5.26
CA LEU A 66 5.10 -3.81 -6.34
C LEU A 66 4.85 -4.49 -7.69
N ASN A 67 4.14 -3.82 -8.60
CA ASN A 67 4.10 -4.28 -9.98
C ASN A 67 5.44 -3.94 -10.63
N LYS A 68 6.17 -4.95 -11.10
CA LYS A 68 7.48 -4.73 -11.78
C LYS A 68 7.34 -4.43 -13.27
N GLU A 69 6.13 -4.43 -13.82
CA GLU A 69 5.92 -4.12 -15.23
C GLU A 69 5.79 -2.61 -15.44
N MET A 70 6.94 -1.96 -15.63
CA MET A 70 7.25 -0.87 -16.57
C MET A 70 8.54 -0.16 -16.13
N ASN A 71 9.65 -0.91 -16.11
CA ASN A 71 10.96 -0.38 -16.50
C ASN A 71 11.40 -1.17 -17.74
N SER A 72 10.67 -0.96 -18.83
CA SER A 72 11.18 -1.19 -20.17
C SER A 72 10.94 0.12 -20.91
N ASP A 73 12.02 0.88 -20.98
CA ASP A 73 12.32 1.97 -21.92
C ASP A 73 11.51 3.28 -21.80
N GLN A 74 12.14 4.29 -21.19
CA GLN A 74 12.57 5.52 -21.88
C GLN A 74 13.53 6.35 -21.02
#